data_AF-A0A2N1PDS9-F1
#
_entry.id   AF-A0A2N1PDS9-F1
#
_cell.length_a   1.000
_cell.length_b   1.000
_cell.length_c   1.000
_cell.angle_alpha   90.00
_cell.angle_beta   90.00
_cell.angle_gamma   90.00
#
_symmetry.space_group_name_H-M   'P 1'
#
loop_
_entity.id
_entity.type
_entity.pdbx_description
1 polymer ?
#
loop_
_entity_poly.entity_id
_entity_poly.type
_entity_poly.pdbx_seq_one_letter_code
_entity_poly.pdbx_strand_id
1 'polypeptide(L)'
;MKKLLSLMMIGFVALTLAACGGNGGTTTKYIELTYADWGNAVFNQRMLDKFMEKYPNIRVTLRQDITGSGAEFTGNLVNAAQAGLLPDVFATDNVPTIVLNGLTLDLADMWDEDADAQMIYDDIASTAVYNGHRYAVPSFQFLKGIFINLDIFENSG
;
A
#
# COMPACT_ATOMS: atom_id res chain seq x y z
N MET A 1 20.95 13.23 59.66
CA MET A 1 19.86 13.61 58.74
C MET A 1 20.02 13.04 57.31
N LYS A 2 20.63 11.85 57.14
CA LYS A 2 20.76 11.19 55.82
C LYS A 2 20.20 9.76 55.79
N LYS A 3 19.64 9.27 56.91
CA LYS A 3 19.06 7.92 57.04
C LYS A 3 17.54 7.90 57.12
N LEU A 4 16.87 9.06 57.04
CA LEU A 4 15.41 9.20 57.08
C LEU A 4 14.79 9.51 55.70
N LEU A 5 15.59 9.73 54.65
CA LEU A 5 15.08 9.95 53.29
C LEU A 5 14.88 8.67 52.48
N SER A 6 15.38 7.52 52.95
CA SER A 6 15.39 6.28 52.15
C SER A 6 14.17 5.38 52.35
N LEU A 7 13.23 5.73 53.24
CA LEU A 7 12.05 4.90 53.54
C LEU A 7 10.76 5.37 52.85
N MET A 8 10.78 6.50 52.14
CA MET A 8 9.60 7.08 51.49
C MET A 8 9.54 6.79 49.97
N MET A 9 10.26 5.75 49.51
CA MET A 9 10.31 5.37 48.10
C MET A 9 10.07 3.87 47.88
N ILE A 10 9.26 3.26 48.75
CA ILE A 10 8.78 1.87 48.60
C ILE A 10 7.24 1.80 48.66
N GLY A 11 6.56 2.88 49.07
CA GLY A 11 5.09 2.90 49.23
C GLY A 11 4.25 3.17 47.98
N PHE A 12 4.85 3.50 46.83
CA PHE A 12 4.09 3.92 45.64
C PHE A 12 4.02 2.87 44.52
N VAL A 13 4.68 1.71 44.69
CA VAL A 13 4.76 0.66 43.65
C VAL A 13 3.65 -0.40 43.79
N ALA A 14 2.82 -0.33 44.84
CA ALA A 14 1.84 -1.37 45.14
C ALA A 14 0.41 -1.11 44.60
N LEU A 15 0.16 -0.07 43.79
CA LEU A 15 -1.21 0.29 43.36
C LEU A 15 -1.51 0.27 41.85
N THR A 16 -0.63 -0.25 40.99
CA THR A 16 -0.90 -0.26 39.52
C THR A 16 -1.17 -1.64 38.91
N LEU A 17 -1.25 -2.72 39.71
CA LEU A 17 -1.48 -4.08 39.17
C LEU A 17 -2.94 -4.55 39.10
N ALA A 18 -3.92 -3.66 39.29
CA ALA A 18 -5.34 -4.01 39.18
C ALA A 18 -6.02 -3.29 38.01
N ALA A 19 -5.62 -3.60 36.77
CA ALA A 19 -6.40 -3.22 35.58
C ALA A 19 -6.38 -4.27 34.45
N CYS A 20 -5.84 -5.48 34.68
CA CYS A 20 -6.12 -6.64 33.82
C CYS A 20 -7.48 -7.25 34.21
N GLY A 21 -8.53 -6.43 34.18
CA GLY A 21 -9.92 -6.86 34.25
C GLY A 21 -10.45 -6.92 32.84
N GLY A 22 -10.54 -8.13 32.28
CA GLY A 22 -11.07 -8.38 30.95
C GLY A 22 -12.45 -7.75 30.79
N ASN A 23 -12.51 -6.72 29.94
CA ASN A 23 -13.74 -6.24 29.37
C ASN A 23 -13.51 -6.29 27.86
N GLY A 24 -14.16 -7.26 27.20
CA GLY A 24 -14.16 -7.46 25.75
C GLY A 24 -14.88 -6.33 25.02
N GLY A 25 -14.41 -5.09 25.20
CA GLY A 25 -14.69 -4.00 24.30
C GLY A 25 -13.81 -4.18 23.08
N THR A 26 -14.42 -4.35 21.91
CA THR A 26 -13.71 -4.34 20.64
C THR A 26 -13.11 -2.95 20.46
N THR A 27 -11.88 -2.74 20.94
CA THR A 27 -11.17 -1.48 20.73
C THR A 27 -10.90 -1.36 19.23
N THR A 28 -11.61 -0.44 18.57
CA THR A 28 -11.38 -0.13 17.15
C THR A 28 -9.91 0.26 16.98
N LYS A 29 -9.15 -0.55 16.25
CA LYS A 29 -7.76 -0.23 15.90
C LYS A 29 -7.76 0.79 14.76
N TYR A 30 -7.11 1.92 15.00
CA TYR A 30 -6.86 2.92 13.96
C TYR A 30 -5.58 2.55 13.20
N ILE A 31 -5.66 2.58 11.87
CA ILE A 31 -4.60 2.15 10.96
C ILE A 31 -4.22 3.32 10.07
N GLU A 32 -2.93 3.52 9.88
CA GLU A 32 -2.33 4.55 9.02
C GLU A 32 -1.59 3.85 7.90
N LEU A 33 -1.91 4.19 6.65
CA LEU A 33 -1.29 3.63 5.45
C LEU A 33 -0.80 4.75 4.53
N THR A 34 0.18 4.43 3.71
CA THR A 34 0.69 5.27 2.63
C THR A 34 0.46 4.59 1.29
N TYR A 35 -0.02 5.35 0.31
CA TYR A 35 -0.26 4.89 -1.06
C TYR A 35 0.53 5.72 -2.05
N ALA A 36 1.21 5.11 -3.02
CA ALA A 36 1.92 5.84 -4.08
C ALA A 36 1.57 5.34 -5.48
N ASP A 37 1.31 6.28 -6.38
CA ASP A 37 0.95 6.00 -7.77
C ASP A 37 1.17 7.26 -8.62
N TRP A 38 2.15 7.21 -9.53
CA TRP A 38 1.88 7.28 -10.97
C TRP A 38 0.82 8.24 -11.53
N GLY A 39 -0.42 7.79 -11.38
CA GLY A 39 -1.60 8.28 -12.07
C GLY A 39 -2.03 9.68 -11.66
N ASN A 40 -3.25 10.02 -12.07
CA ASN A 40 -3.79 11.34 -11.76
C ASN A 40 -4.05 11.47 -10.25
N ALA A 41 -3.31 12.37 -9.59
CA ALA A 41 -3.40 12.56 -8.15
C ALA A 41 -4.80 12.95 -7.64
N VAL A 42 -5.54 13.75 -8.41
CA VAL A 42 -6.91 14.15 -8.02
C VAL A 42 -7.85 12.95 -8.08
N PHE A 43 -7.70 12.10 -9.09
CA PHE A 43 -8.47 10.86 -9.19
C PHE A 43 -8.11 9.88 -8.07
N ASN A 44 -6.82 9.68 -7.82
CA ASN A 44 -6.33 8.81 -6.73
C ASN A 44 -6.84 9.27 -5.37
N GLN A 45 -6.79 10.59 -5.08
CA GLN A 45 -7.33 11.11 -3.83
C GLN A 45 -8.82 10.81 -3.69
N ARG A 46 -9.63 10.97 -4.75
CA ARG A 46 -11.07 10.64 -4.71
C ARG A 46 -11.33 9.16 -4.43
N MET A 47 -10.51 8.26 -4.98
CA MET A 47 -10.60 6.83 -4.68
C MET A 47 -10.27 6.54 -3.21
N LEU A 48 -9.18 7.13 -2.70
CA LEU A 48 -8.79 6.99 -1.29
C LEU A 48 -9.85 7.55 -0.35
N ASP A 49 -10.45 8.70 -0.67
CA ASP A 49 -11.53 9.30 0.13
C ASP A 49 -12.73 8.35 0.23
N LYS A 50 -13.12 7.70 -0.88
CA LYS A 50 -14.19 6.70 -0.89
C LYS A 50 -13.83 5.43 -0.12
N PHE A 51 -12.57 5.01 -0.18
CA PHE A 51 -12.07 3.91 0.64
C PHE A 51 -12.15 4.25 2.13
N MET A 52 -11.68 5.43 2.54
CA MET A 52 -11.72 5.90 3.94
C MET A 52 -13.15 6.14 4.44
N GLU A 53 -14.09 6.53 3.58
CA GLU A 53 -15.52 6.61 3.91
C GLU A 53 -16.09 5.22 4.26
N LYS A 54 -15.71 4.19 3.50
CA LYS A 54 -16.11 2.79 3.75
C LYS A 54 -15.43 2.19 4.97
N TYR A 55 -14.18 2.57 5.24
CA TYR A 55 -13.36 2.06 6.34
C TYR A 55 -12.87 3.21 7.25
N PRO A 56 -13.73 3.75 8.13
CA PRO A 56 -13.44 4.97 8.88
C PRO A 56 -12.33 4.82 9.93
N ASN A 57 -11.88 3.59 10.20
CA ASN A 57 -10.76 3.31 11.09
C ASN A 57 -9.40 3.27 10.35
N ILE A 58 -9.38 3.44 9.03
CA ILE A 58 -8.16 3.47 8.21
C ILE A 58 -7.99 4.87 7.62
N ARG A 59 -6.80 5.44 7.79
CA ARG A 59 -6.38 6.67 7.11
C ARG A 59 -5.29 6.34 6.11
N VAL A 60 -5.45 6.80 4.87
CA VAL A 60 -4.49 6.59 3.78
C VAL A 60 -3.93 7.92 3.31
N THR A 61 -2.62 8.04 3.27
CA THR A 61 -1.91 9.24 2.77
C THR A 61 -1.35 8.97 1.38
N LEU A 62 -1.77 9.78 0.40
CA LEU A 62 -1.18 9.75 -0.94
C LEU A 62 0.23 10.35 -0.92
N ARG A 63 1.22 9.54 -1.31
CA ARG A 63 2.63 9.93 -1.45
C ARG A 63 2.87 10.47 -2.86
N GLN A 64 3.29 11.72 -2.93
CA GLN A 64 3.61 12.41 -4.20
C GLN A 64 5.09 12.78 -4.32
N ASP A 65 5.89 12.41 -3.32
CA ASP A 65 7.34 12.61 -3.30
C ASP A 65 8.09 11.56 -4.13
N ILE A 66 7.45 10.42 -4.43
CA ILE A 66 7.94 9.45 -5.41
C ILE A 66 7.44 9.90 -6.78
N THR A 67 8.34 10.45 -7.58
CA THR A 67 8.02 11.08 -8.87
C THR A 67 8.39 10.20 -10.06
N GLY A 68 8.07 10.66 -11.27
CA GLY A 68 8.30 9.94 -12.52
C GLY A 68 7.09 9.10 -12.94
N SER A 69 7.24 8.36 -14.04
CA SER A 69 6.22 7.42 -14.53
C SER A 69 6.87 6.17 -15.12
N GLY A 70 6.11 5.08 -15.26
CA GLY A 70 6.59 3.84 -15.85
C GLY A 70 7.84 3.28 -15.14
N ALA A 71 8.89 3.02 -15.91
CA ALA A 71 10.17 2.52 -15.41
C ALA A 71 10.86 3.49 -14.43
N GLU A 72 10.74 4.81 -14.63
CA GLU A 72 11.35 5.80 -13.72
C GLU A 72 10.72 5.74 -12.33
N PHE A 73 9.38 5.72 -12.28
CA PHE A 73 8.65 5.58 -11.01
C PHE A 73 9.01 4.28 -10.30
N THR A 74 9.09 3.17 -11.05
CA THR A 74 9.49 1.86 -10.51
C THR A 74 10.91 1.88 -9.95
N GLY A 75 11.85 2.55 -10.62
CA GLY A 75 13.20 2.77 -10.09
C GLY A 75 13.22 3.62 -8.81
N ASN A 76 12.39 4.66 -8.76
CA ASN A 76 12.28 5.51 -7.58
C ASN A 76 11.67 4.77 -6.36
N LEU A 77 10.78 3.81 -6.58
CA LEU A 77 10.31 2.91 -5.50
C LEU A 77 11.45 2.08 -4.91
N VAL A 78 12.35 1.54 -5.74
CA VAL A 78 13.53 0.79 -5.26
C VAL A 78 14.44 1.70 -4.44
N ASN A 79 14.68 2.93 -4.89
CA ASN A 79 15.46 3.91 -4.13
C ASN A 79 14.78 4.26 -2.79
N ALA A 80 13.46 4.47 -2.79
CA ALA A 80 12.69 4.74 -1.58
C ALA A 80 12.76 3.57 -0.60
N ALA A 81 12.69 2.33 -1.08
CA ALA A 81 12.86 1.14 -0.25
C ALA A 81 14.24 1.06 0.42
N GLN A 82 15.31 1.33 -0.33
CA GLN A 82 16.66 1.36 0.23
C GLN A 82 16.84 2.43 1.31
N ALA A 83 16.08 3.54 1.22
CA ALA A 83 16.02 4.58 2.23
C ALA A 83 15.08 4.26 3.41
N GLY A 84 14.38 3.11 3.40
CA GLY A 84 13.40 2.74 4.41
C GLY A 84 12.09 3.54 4.33
N LEU A 85 11.77 4.07 3.15
CA LEU A 85 10.64 4.98 2.89
C LEU A 85 9.64 4.42 1.86
N LEU A 86 9.69 3.11 1.58
CA LEU A 86 8.75 2.43 0.69
C LEU A 86 7.31 2.64 1.20
N PRO A 87 6.36 3.04 0.33
CA PRO A 87 4.95 3.11 0.68
C PRO A 87 4.37 1.73 1.03
N ASP A 88 3.32 1.70 1.84
CA ASP A 88 2.66 0.45 2.23
C ASP A 88 1.98 -0.23 1.03
N VAL A 89 1.42 0.59 0.13
CA VAL A 89 0.80 0.15 -1.13
C VAL A 89 1.28 1.05 -2.25
N PHE A 90 1.66 0.48 -3.39
CA PHE A 90 2.14 1.28 -4.52
C PHE A 90 1.81 0.63 -5.87
N ALA A 91 1.61 1.46 -6.88
CA ALA A 91 1.58 1.01 -8.27
C ALA A 91 3.00 0.72 -8.78
N THR A 92 3.15 -0.23 -9.69
CA THR A 92 4.42 -0.47 -10.40
C THR A 92 4.16 -0.78 -11.87
N ASP A 93 5.09 -0.34 -12.73
CA ASP A 93 5.05 -0.64 -14.16
C ASP A 93 5.77 -1.97 -14.47
N ASN A 94 6.72 -2.37 -13.63
CA ASN A 94 7.54 -3.56 -13.82
C ASN A 94 7.58 -4.40 -12.55
N VAL A 95 6.63 -5.33 -12.43
CA VAL A 95 6.54 -6.27 -11.31
C VAL A 95 7.84 -7.07 -11.10
N PRO A 96 8.51 -7.62 -12.14
CA PRO A 96 9.79 -8.31 -11.94
C PRO A 96 10.85 -7.48 -11.20
N THR A 97 10.97 -6.18 -11.49
CA THR A 97 11.92 -5.31 -10.77
C THR A 97 11.60 -5.23 -9.27
N ILE A 98 10.32 -5.13 -8.91
CA ILE A 98 9.86 -5.09 -7.52
C ILE A 98 10.11 -6.42 -6.81
N VAL A 99 9.81 -7.55 -7.48
CA VAL A 99 9.99 -8.90 -6.95
C VAL A 99 11.47 -9.22 -6.73
N LEU A 100 12.34 -8.89 -7.68
CA LEU A 100 13.79 -9.11 -7.56
C LEU A 100 14.41 -8.37 -6.38
N ASN A 101 13.84 -7.22 -5.99
CA ASN A 101 14.26 -6.45 -4.83
C ASN A 101 13.54 -6.86 -3.54
N GLY A 102 12.63 -7.84 -3.59
CA GLY A 102 11.92 -8.36 -2.41
C GLY A 102 10.99 -7.34 -1.75
N LEU A 103 10.39 -6.43 -2.54
CA LEU A 103 9.69 -5.26 -2.01
C LEU A 103 8.19 -5.47 -1.74
N THR A 104 7.67 -6.67 -1.97
CA THR A 104 6.24 -6.98 -1.86
C THR A 104 6.01 -8.27 -1.09
N LEU A 105 4.87 -8.30 -0.39
CA LEU A 105 4.36 -9.50 0.26
C LEU A 105 3.79 -10.47 -0.78
N ASP A 106 3.80 -11.76 -0.49
CA ASP A 106 2.99 -12.73 -1.23
C ASP A 106 1.50 -12.54 -0.87
N LEU A 107 0.69 -12.26 -1.87
CA LEU A 107 -0.72 -11.91 -1.78
C LEU A 107 -1.64 -13.08 -2.17
N ALA A 108 -1.11 -14.29 -2.38
CA ALA A 108 -1.89 -15.44 -2.87
C ALA A 108 -3.16 -15.68 -2.02
N ASP A 109 -3.03 -15.76 -0.70
CA ASP A 109 -4.18 -15.99 0.19
C ASP A 109 -5.24 -14.87 0.08
N MET A 110 -4.80 -13.60 0.05
CA MET A 110 -5.70 -12.45 -0.08
C MET A 110 -6.41 -12.43 -1.43
N TRP A 111 -5.72 -12.86 -2.49
CA TRP A 111 -6.29 -12.96 -3.83
C TRP A 111 -7.34 -14.06 -3.93
N ASP A 112 -7.07 -15.22 -3.35
CA ASP A 112 -7.98 -16.37 -3.41
C ASP A 112 -9.26 -16.13 -2.58
N GLU A 113 -9.16 -15.30 -1.53
CA GLU A 113 -10.31 -14.87 -0.72
C GLU A 113 -11.13 -13.74 -1.36
N ASP A 114 -10.60 -13.04 -2.38
CA ASP A 114 -11.26 -11.91 -3.02
C ASP A 114 -12.14 -12.35 -4.19
N ALA A 115 -13.46 -12.20 -4.04
CA ALA A 115 -14.43 -12.49 -5.10
C ALA A 115 -14.24 -11.62 -6.35
N ASP A 116 -13.75 -10.39 -6.19
CA ASP A 116 -13.51 -9.50 -7.33
C ASP A 116 -12.29 -9.95 -8.13
N ALA A 117 -11.29 -10.54 -7.47
CA ALA A 117 -10.11 -11.11 -8.12
C ALA A 117 -10.47 -12.29 -9.05
N GLN A 118 -11.53 -13.04 -8.74
CA GLN A 118 -12.01 -14.14 -9.57
C GLN A 118 -12.64 -13.68 -10.90
N MET A 119 -12.91 -12.39 -11.06
CA MET A 119 -13.41 -11.82 -12.32
C MET A 119 -12.29 -11.45 -13.30
N ILE A 120 -11.02 -11.51 -12.87
CA ILE A 120 -9.86 -11.15 -13.70
C ILE A 120 -9.51 -12.33 -14.62
N TYR A 121 -9.35 -12.06 -15.92
CA TYR A 121 -8.94 -13.08 -16.89
C TYR A 121 -7.62 -13.75 -16.52
N ASP A 122 -7.53 -15.08 -16.66
CA ASP A 122 -6.39 -15.91 -16.26
C ASP A 122 -5.03 -15.38 -16.75
N ASP A 123 -4.96 -14.97 -18.02
CA ASP A 123 -3.72 -14.43 -18.61
C ASP A 123 -3.27 -13.15 -17.92
N ILE A 124 -4.20 -12.30 -17.49
CA ILE A 124 -3.89 -11.08 -16.73
C ILE A 124 -3.55 -11.43 -15.29
N ALA A 125 -4.31 -12.32 -14.66
CA ALA A 125 -4.09 -12.77 -13.30
C ALA A 125 -2.70 -13.40 -13.11
N SER A 126 -2.21 -14.14 -14.11
CA SER A 126 -0.90 -14.82 -14.05
C SER A 126 0.31 -13.88 -14.15
N THR A 127 0.15 -12.65 -14.66
CA THR A 127 1.27 -11.68 -14.84
C THR A 127 1.98 -11.27 -13.54
N ALA A 128 1.30 -11.47 -12.41
CA ALA A 128 1.80 -11.15 -11.08
C ALA A 128 2.34 -12.38 -10.32
N VAL A 129 2.35 -13.56 -10.94
CA VAL A 129 2.74 -14.83 -10.29
C VAL A 129 4.17 -15.21 -10.68
N TYR A 130 5.02 -15.41 -9.68
CA TYR A 130 6.43 -15.78 -9.85
C TYR A 130 6.74 -16.94 -8.89
N ASN A 131 7.23 -18.06 -9.44
CA ASN A 131 7.56 -19.27 -8.66
C ASN A 131 6.43 -19.77 -7.75
N GLY A 132 5.17 -19.63 -8.19
CA GLY A 132 3.99 -20.07 -7.43
C GLY A 132 3.47 -19.07 -6.38
N HIS A 133 4.11 -17.92 -6.23
CA HIS A 133 3.70 -16.84 -5.33
C HIS A 133 3.16 -15.64 -6.11
N ARG A 134 2.22 -14.89 -5.56
CA ARG A 134 1.62 -13.71 -6.20
C ARG A 134 2.12 -12.43 -5.54
N TYR A 135 2.81 -11.58 -6.28
CA TYR A 135 3.46 -10.39 -5.70
C TYR A 135 2.81 -9.06 -6.08
N ALA A 136 1.75 -9.09 -6.88
CA ALA A 136 1.02 -7.90 -7.29
C ALA A 136 -0.43 -8.21 -7.64
N VAL A 137 -1.24 -7.16 -7.71
CA VAL A 137 -2.64 -7.19 -8.20
C VAL A 137 -2.70 -6.35 -9.48
N PRO A 138 -3.18 -6.87 -10.61
CA PRO A 138 -3.32 -6.10 -11.83
C PRO A 138 -4.32 -4.93 -11.65
N SER A 139 -3.89 -3.71 -11.95
CA SER A 139 -4.71 -2.49 -11.82
C SER A 139 -4.82 -1.66 -13.11
N PHE A 140 -3.84 -1.79 -14.01
CA PHE A 140 -3.82 -1.13 -15.30
C PHE A 140 -3.54 -2.13 -16.42
N GLN A 141 -4.14 -1.90 -17.59
CA GLN A 141 -3.78 -2.61 -18.82
C GLN A 141 -3.48 -1.58 -19.91
N PHE A 142 -2.22 -1.57 -20.37
CA PHE A 142 -1.78 -0.70 -21.45
C PHE A 142 -1.82 -1.45 -22.78
N LEU A 143 -2.66 -0.98 -23.70
CA LEU A 143 -2.75 -1.52 -25.05
C LEU A 143 -1.82 -0.73 -25.98
N LYS A 144 -0.93 -1.43 -26.67
CA LYS A 144 -0.10 -0.83 -27.72
C LYS A 144 -0.87 -0.86 -29.04
N GLY A 145 -0.99 0.29 -29.67
CA GLY A 145 -1.67 0.45 -30.95
C GLY A 145 -1.18 1.68 -31.69
N ILE A 146 -1.62 1.82 -32.93
CA ILE A 146 -1.37 3.02 -33.74
C ILE A 146 -2.59 3.92 -33.57
N PHE A 147 -2.37 5.11 -33.02
CA PHE A 147 -3.36 6.17 -32.99
C PHE A 147 -3.10 7.11 -34.16
N ILE A 148 -4.10 7.31 -35.02
CA ILE A 148 -3.98 8.14 -36.24
C ILE A 148 -4.95 9.31 -36.11
N ASN A 149 -4.48 10.50 -36.48
CA ASN A 149 -5.36 11.64 -36.71
C ASN A 149 -5.97 11.51 -38.11
N LEU A 150 -7.28 11.22 -38.16
CA LEU A 150 -7.98 11.00 -39.42
C LEU A 150 -8.06 12.26 -40.29
N ASP A 151 -8.21 13.44 -39.69
CA ASP A 151 -8.24 14.71 -40.44
C ASP A 151 -6.92 14.97 -41.17
N ILE A 152 -5.78 14.73 -40.52
CA ILE A 152 -4.45 14.87 -41.17
C ILE A 152 -4.31 13.83 -42.28
N PHE A 153 -4.73 12.60 -42.03
CA PHE A 153 -4.62 11.50 -42.98
C PHE A 153 -5.45 11.77 -44.24
N GLU A 154 -6.69 12.24 -44.08
CA GLU A 154 -7.59 12.58 -45.19
C GLU A 154 -7.13 13.82 -45.97
N ASN A 155 -6.60 14.85 -45.31
CA ASN A 155 -6.11 16.07 -45.97
C ASN A 155 -4.75 15.91 -46.67
N SER A 156 -4.08 14.77 -46.52
CA SER A 156 -2.75 14.52 -47.11
C SER A 156 -2.79 13.69 -48.41
N GLY A 157 -3.97 13.32 -48.89
CA GLY A 157 -4.20 12.58 -50.16
C GLY A 157 -4.73 13.46 -51.27
#